data_AF-A0A7C7QFL0-F1
#
_entry.id   AF-A0A7C7QFL0-F1
#
_cell.length_a   1.000
_cell.length_b   1.000
_cell.length_c   1.000
_cell.angle_alpha   90.00
_cell.angle_beta   90.00
_cell.angle_gamma   90.00
#
_symmetry.space_group_name_H-M   'P 1'
#
loop_
_entity.id
_entity.type
_entity.pdbx_description
1 polymer ?
#
loop_
_entity_poly.entity_id
_entity_poly.type
_entity_poly.pdbx_seq_one_letter_code
_entity_poly.pdbx_strand_id
1 'polypeptide(L)'
;VHLHLHETDGEVASAVSMSGMRPMARMTQLGLMNERLIAVHMTELNAGEIDQLVEHGVHVVHCPESNLKLGSGICPTAELMARGVNVCLGTDGAASNNDLDMWGEMRSAAFLAKGSSRDPQVLPAAEVLAMATINGARALGIADETGSIEVGKAADFCAVNLDEPETQPVHHVISTLVYAAARHQVSDVWVAGRQLLAQRRLQTLDEADIKQRAATWSERLKQWA
;
A
#
# COMPACT_ATOMS: atom_id res chain seq x y z
N VAL A 1 -13.69 2.94 8.73
CA VAL A 1 -14.42 2.14 7.71
C VAL A 1 -13.43 1.84 6.61
N HIS A 2 -13.27 0.58 6.22
CA HIS A 2 -12.31 0.15 5.20
C HIS A 2 -13.06 -0.53 4.05
N LEU A 3 -12.95 0.00 2.83
CA LEU A 3 -13.82 -0.37 1.72
C LEU A 3 -13.09 -0.28 0.36
N HIS A 4 -13.23 -1.30 -0.48
CA HIS A 4 -12.91 -1.19 -1.92
C HIS A 4 -13.90 -0.25 -2.59
N LEU A 5 -13.38 0.79 -3.26
CA LEU A 5 -14.21 1.83 -3.85
C LEU A 5 -13.56 2.32 -5.14
N HIS A 6 -14.35 2.41 -6.21
CA HIS A 6 -13.87 2.87 -7.52
C HIS A 6 -12.65 2.08 -7.98
N GLU A 7 -12.73 0.75 -7.86
CA GLU A 7 -11.67 -0.17 -8.28
C GLU A 7 -11.68 -0.38 -9.79
N THR A 8 -12.86 -0.39 -10.42
CA THR A 8 -12.97 -0.67 -11.86
C THR A 8 -13.99 0.21 -12.55
N ASP A 9 -13.81 0.45 -13.85
CA ASP A 9 -14.79 1.14 -14.69
C ASP A 9 -16.14 0.40 -14.70
N GLY A 10 -16.11 -0.93 -14.66
CA GLY A 10 -17.27 -1.81 -14.57
C GLY A 10 -18.08 -1.65 -13.28
N GLU A 11 -17.42 -1.48 -12.12
CA GLU A 11 -18.08 -1.16 -10.84
C GLU A 11 -18.86 0.15 -10.98
N VAL A 12 -18.17 1.20 -11.43
CA VAL A 12 -18.72 2.54 -11.57
C VAL A 12 -19.88 2.56 -12.57
N ALA A 13 -19.70 1.95 -13.74
CA ALA A 13 -20.73 1.87 -14.78
C ALA A 13 -21.97 1.11 -14.30
N SER A 14 -21.76 -0.02 -13.60
CA SER A 14 -22.86 -0.81 -13.02
C SER A 14 -23.62 -0.02 -11.96
N ALA A 15 -22.93 0.68 -11.06
CA ALA A 15 -23.56 1.51 -10.03
C ALA A 15 -24.40 2.65 -10.63
N VAL A 16 -23.89 3.32 -11.67
CA VAL A 16 -24.63 4.36 -12.41
C VAL A 16 -25.84 3.77 -13.12
N SER A 17 -25.71 2.62 -13.77
CA SER A 17 -26.84 1.94 -14.43
C SER A 17 -27.95 1.57 -13.44
N MET A 18 -27.58 1.08 -12.25
CA MET A 18 -28.54 0.61 -11.25
C MET A 18 -29.21 1.73 -10.45
N SER A 19 -28.49 2.82 -10.16
CA SER A 19 -28.92 3.83 -9.19
C SER A 19 -28.86 5.27 -9.70
N GLY A 20 -28.31 5.51 -10.89
CA GLY A 20 -28.03 6.85 -11.42
C GLY A 20 -26.87 7.57 -10.73
N MET A 21 -26.17 6.92 -9.79
CA MET A 21 -25.13 7.53 -8.98
C MET A 21 -23.81 6.76 -9.08
N ARG A 22 -22.69 7.49 -9.07
CA ARG A 22 -21.36 6.90 -8.88
C ARG A 22 -21.20 6.43 -7.42
N PRO A 23 -20.40 5.39 -7.14
CA PRO A 23 -20.27 4.86 -5.78
C PRO A 23 -19.85 5.91 -4.73
N MET A 24 -18.90 6.81 -5.03
CA MET A 24 -18.53 7.91 -4.14
C MET A 24 -19.71 8.83 -3.80
N ALA A 25 -20.54 9.20 -4.78
CA ALA A 25 -21.72 10.04 -4.54
C ALA A 25 -22.71 9.35 -3.58
N ARG A 26 -22.85 8.02 -3.68
CA ARG A 26 -23.64 7.23 -2.75
C ARG A 26 -23.02 7.23 -1.35
N MET A 27 -21.69 7.11 -1.24
CA MET A 27 -20.97 7.20 0.04
C MET A 27 -21.17 8.55 0.72
N THR A 28 -21.19 9.65 -0.05
CA THR A 28 -21.52 10.99 0.45
C THR A 28 -22.95 11.04 0.99
N GLN A 29 -23.94 10.53 0.25
CA GLN A 29 -25.34 10.52 0.70
C GLN A 29 -25.53 9.71 2.00
N LEU A 30 -24.74 8.66 2.19
CA LEU A 30 -24.75 7.84 3.40
C LEU A 30 -23.97 8.46 4.58
N GLY A 31 -23.32 9.61 4.38
CA GLY A 31 -22.49 10.26 5.41
C GLY A 31 -21.19 9.52 5.71
N LEU A 32 -20.72 8.66 4.80
CA LEU A 32 -19.52 7.84 4.98
C LEU A 32 -18.24 8.48 4.43
N MET A 33 -18.35 9.54 3.64
CA MET A 33 -17.20 10.33 3.18
C MET A 33 -16.72 11.24 4.31
N ASN A 34 -15.73 10.78 5.06
CA ASN A 34 -15.09 11.51 6.15
C ASN A 34 -13.68 10.94 6.44
N GLU A 35 -12.98 11.58 7.38
CA GLU A 35 -11.62 11.23 7.84
C GLU A 35 -11.44 9.80 8.36
N ARG A 36 -12.52 9.04 8.60
CA ARG A 36 -12.47 7.64 9.05
C ARG A 36 -12.65 6.65 7.91
N LEU A 37 -12.85 7.13 6.67
CA LEU A 37 -12.95 6.29 5.50
C LEU A 37 -11.56 6.01 4.93
N ILE A 38 -11.27 4.73 4.78
CA ILE A 38 -10.12 4.19 4.07
C ILE A 38 -10.67 3.58 2.77
N ALA A 39 -10.51 4.30 1.67
CA ALA A 39 -10.97 3.93 0.34
C ALA A 39 -9.83 3.26 -0.43
N VAL A 40 -10.02 2.01 -0.80
CA VAL A 40 -8.99 1.18 -1.43
C VAL A 40 -9.15 1.21 -2.95
N HIS A 41 -8.02 1.20 -3.65
CA HIS A 41 -7.87 1.18 -5.11
C HIS A 41 -8.00 2.54 -5.78
N MET A 42 -9.21 3.11 -5.82
CA MET A 42 -9.50 4.46 -6.34
C MET A 42 -8.87 4.72 -7.73
N THR A 43 -9.01 3.78 -8.66
CA THR A 43 -8.51 3.91 -10.05
C THR A 43 -9.42 4.79 -10.89
N GLU A 44 -10.72 4.75 -10.63
CA GLU A 44 -11.74 5.43 -11.42
C GLU A 44 -12.19 6.75 -10.78
N LEU A 45 -11.29 7.73 -10.76
CA LEU A 45 -11.53 9.06 -10.20
C LEU A 45 -11.72 10.12 -11.29
N ASN A 46 -12.69 11.01 -11.07
CA ASN A 46 -12.75 12.27 -11.81
C ASN A 46 -12.24 13.45 -10.96
N ALA A 47 -12.00 14.61 -11.59
CA ALA A 47 -11.45 15.79 -10.91
C ALA A 47 -12.30 16.27 -9.72
N GLY A 48 -13.63 16.25 -9.83
CA GLY A 48 -14.52 16.65 -8.73
C GLY A 48 -14.52 15.67 -7.56
N GLU A 49 -14.29 14.39 -7.83
CA GLU A 49 -14.14 13.36 -6.79
C GLU A 49 -12.82 13.52 -6.03
N ILE A 50 -11.74 13.90 -6.71
CA ILE A 50 -10.48 14.24 -6.05
C ILE A 50 -10.68 15.40 -5.07
N ASP A 51 -11.41 16.44 -5.48
CA ASP A 51 -11.74 17.57 -4.60
C ASP A 51 -12.53 17.10 -3.36
N GLN A 52 -13.48 16.19 -3.53
CA GLN A 52 -14.26 15.62 -2.42
C GLN A 52 -13.41 14.80 -1.44
N LEU A 53 -12.42 14.05 -1.94
CA LEU A 53 -11.50 13.31 -1.07
C LEU A 53 -10.72 14.26 -0.15
N VAL A 54 -10.26 15.39 -0.70
CA VAL A 54 -9.57 16.43 0.06
C VAL A 54 -10.51 17.08 1.08
N GLU A 55 -11.69 17.52 0.64
CA GLU A 55 -12.69 18.18 1.49
C GLU A 55 -13.08 17.32 2.69
N HIS A 56 -13.26 16.02 2.47
CA HIS A 56 -13.72 15.10 3.51
C HIS A 56 -12.58 14.42 4.29
N GLY A 57 -11.31 14.69 3.93
CA GLY A 57 -10.15 14.10 4.60
C GLY A 57 -10.04 12.58 4.44
N VAL A 58 -10.59 12.01 3.36
CA VAL A 58 -10.59 10.56 3.12
C VAL A 58 -9.16 10.05 2.90
N HIS A 59 -8.89 8.86 3.41
CA HIS A 59 -7.63 8.15 3.17
C HIS A 59 -7.75 7.22 1.97
N VAL A 60 -6.72 7.17 1.13
CA VAL A 60 -6.67 6.28 -0.03
C VAL A 60 -5.59 5.21 0.17
N VAL A 61 -5.92 3.95 -0.10
CA VAL A 61 -4.96 2.84 -0.14
C VAL A 61 -4.69 2.49 -1.60
N HIS A 62 -3.46 2.74 -2.05
CA HIS A 62 -3.01 2.38 -3.38
C HIS A 62 -2.43 0.97 -3.39
N CYS A 63 -2.97 0.09 -4.23
CA CYS A 63 -2.53 -1.29 -4.45
C CYS A 63 -2.03 -1.49 -5.90
N PRO A 64 -0.89 -0.88 -6.29
CA PRO A 64 -0.50 -0.80 -7.69
C PRO A 64 -0.37 -2.15 -8.38
N GLU A 65 0.26 -3.14 -7.75
CA GLU A 65 0.48 -4.44 -8.41
C GLU A 65 -0.82 -5.21 -8.61
N SER A 66 -1.74 -5.17 -7.64
CA SER A 66 -3.07 -5.76 -7.79
C SER A 66 -3.86 -5.11 -8.92
N ASN A 67 -3.90 -3.78 -8.95
CA ASN A 67 -4.62 -3.03 -9.97
C ASN A 67 -4.10 -3.34 -11.38
N LEU A 68 -2.77 -3.44 -11.52
CA LEU A 68 -2.14 -3.80 -12.80
C LEU A 68 -2.42 -5.26 -13.18
N LYS A 69 -2.33 -6.19 -12.22
CA LYS A 69 -2.54 -7.63 -12.48
C LYS A 69 -3.97 -7.95 -12.87
N LEU A 70 -4.95 -7.27 -12.28
CA LEU A 70 -6.38 -7.46 -12.57
C LEU A 70 -6.90 -6.60 -13.72
N GLY A 71 -6.10 -5.65 -14.22
CA GLY A 71 -6.54 -4.71 -15.25
C GLY A 71 -7.55 -3.67 -14.73
N SER A 72 -7.53 -3.39 -13.43
CA SER A 72 -8.46 -2.50 -12.74
C SER A 72 -8.25 -1.02 -13.07
N GLY A 73 -7.06 -0.66 -13.57
CA GLY A 73 -6.71 0.72 -13.95
C GLY A 73 -5.54 1.28 -13.14
N ILE A 74 -5.33 2.59 -13.21
CA ILE A 74 -4.22 3.28 -12.56
C ILE A 74 -4.77 4.35 -11.63
N CYS A 75 -4.52 4.21 -10.32
CA CYS A 75 -4.85 5.27 -9.35
C CYS A 75 -4.01 6.53 -9.64
N PRO A 76 -4.59 7.74 -9.67
CA PRO A 76 -3.86 8.98 -9.90
C PRO A 76 -3.09 9.45 -8.65
N THR A 77 -2.27 8.57 -8.08
CA THR A 77 -1.56 8.72 -6.79
C THR A 77 -0.78 10.04 -6.69
N ALA A 78 -0.03 10.41 -7.73
CA ALA A 78 0.75 11.65 -7.73
C ALA A 78 -0.14 12.91 -7.63
N GLU A 79 -1.28 12.91 -8.34
CA GLU A 79 -2.24 14.01 -8.28
C GLU A 79 -2.91 14.07 -6.90
N LEU A 80 -3.37 12.93 -6.38
CA LEU A 80 -3.98 12.84 -5.05
C LEU A 80 -3.06 13.41 -3.97
N MET A 81 -1.79 13.00 -3.95
CA MET A 81 -0.83 13.49 -2.96
C MET A 81 -0.51 14.97 -3.15
N ALA A 82 -0.34 15.45 -4.39
CA ALA A 82 -0.14 16.87 -4.66
C ALA A 82 -1.32 17.75 -4.22
N ARG A 83 -2.53 17.18 -4.18
CA ARG A 83 -3.75 17.85 -3.69
C ARG A 83 -3.97 17.71 -2.19
N GLY A 84 -3.10 16.99 -1.47
CA GLY A 84 -3.14 16.85 -0.01
C GLY A 84 -3.93 15.64 0.51
N VAL A 85 -4.34 14.71 -0.36
CA VAL A 85 -4.96 13.45 0.07
C VAL A 85 -3.89 12.57 0.72
N ASN A 86 -4.21 12.00 1.89
CA ASN A 86 -3.34 10.99 2.51
C ASN A 86 -3.47 9.67 1.74
N VAL A 87 -2.43 9.34 0.97
CA VAL A 87 -2.33 8.06 0.24
C VAL A 87 -1.31 7.16 0.94
N CYS A 88 -1.71 5.92 1.25
CA CYS A 88 -0.84 4.86 1.74
C CYS A 88 -0.79 3.67 0.77
N LEU A 89 0.05 2.68 1.05
CA LEU A 89 0.22 1.49 0.23
C LEU A 89 -0.41 0.26 0.87
N GLY A 90 -0.92 -0.63 0.01
CA GLY A 90 -1.34 -1.99 0.37
C GLY A 90 -0.96 -2.97 -0.73
N THR A 91 -0.78 -4.24 -0.37
CA THR A 91 -0.43 -5.31 -1.33
C THR A 91 -1.66 -5.95 -1.98
N ASP A 92 -2.84 -5.72 -1.41
CA ASP A 92 -4.02 -6.58 -1.58
C ASP A 92 -3.70 -8.05 -1.21
N GLY A 93 -4.53 -9.00 -1.63
CA GLY A 93 -4.37 -10.42 -1.37
C GLY A 93 -3.36 -11.12 -2.29
N ALA A 94 -2.75 -12.20 -1.79
CA ALA A 94 -1.79 -13.02 -2.54
C ALA A 94 -2.40 -13.77 -3.76
N ALA A 95 -3.71 -13.67 -4.01
CA ALA A 95 -4.33 -14.18 -5.23
C ALA A 95 -4.36 -13.13 -6.36
N SER A 96 -4.22 -11.85 -6.03
CA SER A 96 -4.24 -10.71 -6.94
C SER A 96 -2.93 -9.94 -7.00
N ASN A 97 -1.90 -10.29 -6.21
CA ASN A 97 -0.55 -9.71 -6.31
C ASN A 97 0.48 -10.57 -7.08
N ASN A 98 1.14 -11.62 -6.58
CA ASN A 98 0.72 -12.69 -5.67
C ASN A 98 1.71 -12.95 -4.51
N ASP A 99 2.43 -11.93 -4.05
CA ASP A 99 3.15 -11.98 -2.78
C ASP A 99 2.69 -10.84 -1.85
N LEU A 100 3.40 -10.64 -0.73
CA LEU A 100 3.10 -9.58 0.24
C LEU A 100 4.32 -8.66 0.44
N ASP A 101 4.99 -8.30 -0.67
CA ASP A 101 6.19 -7.48 -0.69
C ASP A 101 5.90 -5.97 -0.72
N MET A 102 6.02 -5.29 0.42
CA MET A 102 5.93 -3.83 0.47
C MET A 102 7.07 -3.10 -0.27
N TRP A 103 8.25 -3.71 -0.45
CA TRP A 103 9.32 -3.12 -1.28
C TRP A 103 8.97 -3.21 -2.77
N GLY A 104 8.31 -4.29 -3.18
CA GLY A 104 7.71 -4.42 -4.51
C GLY A 104 6.70 -3.30 -4.75
N GLU A 105 5.70 -3.21 -3.88
CA GLU A 105 4.63 -2.20 -3.98
C GLU A 105 5.15 -0.76 -3.97
N MET A 106 6.13 -0.44 -3.11
CA MET A 106 6.79 0.89 -3.12
C MET A 106 7.39 1.21 -4.50
N ARG A 107 8.18 0.29 -5.05
CA ARG A 107 8.83 0.49 -6.34
C ARG A 107 7.81 0.58 -7.48
N SER A 108 6.81 -0.30 -7.48
CA SER A 108 5.70 -0.31 -8.43
C SER A 108 4.92 1.00 -8.40
N ALA A 109 4.52 1.50 -7.22
CA ALA A 109 3.87 2.80 -7.07
C ALA A 109 4.71 3.93 -7.67
N ALA A 110 6.00 3.97 -7.34
CA ALA A 110 6.90 5.05 -7.73
C ALA A 110 7.17 5.08 -9.25
N PHE A 111 7.31 3.90 -9.88
CA PHE A 111 7.53 3.78 -11.31
C PHE A 111 6.23 3.98 -12.10
N LEU A 112 5.12 3.45 -11.61
CA LEU A 112 3.82 3.62 -12.25
C LEU A 112 3.42 5.10 -12.31
N ALA A 113 3.57 5.84 -11.19
CA ALA A 113 3.25 7.26 -11.14
C ALA A 113 4.08 8.10 -12.12
N LYS A 114 5.37 7.80 -12.29
CA LYS A 114 6.26 8.50 -13.24
C LYS A 114 5.97 8.09 -14.68
N GLY A 115 5.74 6.81 -14.92
CA GLY A 115 5.47 6.26 -16.24
C GLY A 115 4.13 6.73 -16.81
N SER A 116 3.08 6.77 -15.98
CA SER A 116 1.75 7.21 -16.40
C SER A 116 1.68 8.73 -16.62
N SER A 117 2.32 9.52 -15.77
CA SER A 117 2.36 10.99 -15.88
C SER A 117 3.37 11.51 -16.91
N ARG A 118 4.34 10.67 -17.32
CA ARG A 118 5.53 11.07 -18.11
C ARG A 118 6.37 12.16 -17.43
N ASP A 119 6.31 12.23 -16.11
CA ASP A 119 7.10 13.15 -15.30
C ASP A 119 8.00 12.35 -14.33
N PRO A 120 9.34 12.42 -14.46
CA PRO A 120 10.24 11.72 -13.55
C PRO A 120 10.28 12.32 -12.13
N GLN A 121 9.74 13.53 -11.92
CA GLN A 121 9.80 14.25 -10.64
C GLN A 121 8.67 13.85 -9.68
N VAL A 122 7.57 13.28 -10.18
CA VAL A 122 6.43 12.93 -9.32
C VAL A 122 6.74 11.73 -8.43
N LEU A 123 6.15 11.75 -7.24
CA LEU A 123 6.22 10.69 -6.24
C LEU A 123 7.68 10.26 -5.93
N PRO A 124 8.53 11.19 -5.43
CA PRO A 124 9.91 10.90 -5.08
C PRO A 124 10.01 9.85 -3.97
N ALA A 125 11.17 9.20 -3.84
CA ALA A 125 11.37 8.08 -2.92
C ALA A 125 10.99 8.38 -1.46
N ALA A 126 11.18 9.62 -0.99
CA ALA A 126 10.79 10.01 0.37
C ALA A 126 9.27 9.98 0.58
N GLU A 127 8.48 10.41 -0.41
CA GLU A 127 7.02 10.32 -0.37
C GLU A 127 6.57 8.86 -0.42
N VAL A 128 7.17 8.04 -1.27
CA VAL A 128 6.87 6.61 -1.37
C VAL A 128 7.14 5.89 -0.05
N LEU A 129 8.28 6.18 0.59
CA LEU A 129 8.59 5.62 1.92
C LEU A 129 7.57 6.09 2.97
N ALA A 130 7.10 7.34 2.90
CA ALA A 130 6.04 7.83 3.77
C ALA A 130 4.69 7.13 3.52
N MET A 131 4.36 6.82 2.26
CA MET A 131 3.18 6.02 1.90
C MET A 131 3.20 4.62 2.55
N ALA A 132 4.37 3.99 2.58
CA ALA A 132 4.59 2.67 3.18
C ALA A 132 4.69 2.67 4.71
N THR A 133 4.74 3.85 5.35
CA THR A 133 4.95 3.99 6.79
C THR A 133 3.92 4.92 7.42
N ILE A 134 4.25 6.20 7.63
CA ILE A 134 3.44 7.15 8.38
C ILE A 134 2.06 7.39 7.77
N ASN A 135 1.90 7.35 6.45
CA ASN A 135 0.58 7.54 5.83
C ASN A 135 -0.34 6.34 6.09
N GLY A 136 0.22 5.13 6.17
CA GLY A 136 -0.51 3.93 6.60
C GLY A 136 -0.97 4.06 8.05
N ALA A 137 -0.08 4.50 8.94
CA ALA A 137 -0.41 4.76 10.35
C ALA A 137 -1.50 5.84 10.49
N ARG A 138 -1.46 6.92 9.69
CA ARG A 138 -2.51 7.94 9.62
C ARG A 138 -3.83 7.34 9.18
N ALA A 139 -3.83 6.56 8.10
CA ALA A 139 -5.05 5.93 7.59
C ALA A 139 -5.72 5.00 8.60
N LEU A 140 -4.92 4.29 9.39
CA LEU A 140 -5.38 3.38 10.44
C LEU A 140 -5.71 4.09 11.77
N GLY A 141 -5.47 5.40 11.89
CA GLY A 141 -5.74 6.17 13.11
C GLY A 141 -4.76 5.90 14.25
N ILE A 142 -3.55 5.44 13.95
CA ILE A 142 -2.50 5.07 14.92
C ILE A 142 -1.18 5.84 14.70
N ALA A 143 -1.25 6.98 14.00
CA ALA A 143 -0.08 7.80 13.70
C ALA A 143 0.61 8.36 14.95
N ASP A 144 -0.10 8.54 16.05
CA ASP A 144 0.50 8.98 17.33
C ASP A 144 1.28 7.84 18.01
N GLU A 145 1.03 6.59 17.63
CA GLU A 145 1.66 5.40 18.21
C GLU A 145 2.81 4.87 17.36
N THR A 146 2.73 4.92 16.02
CA THR A 146 3.71 4.30 15.11
C THR A 146 3.83 5.06 13.78
N GLY A 147 4.62 4.51 12.85
CA GLY A 147 4.80 5.01 11.48
C GLY A 147 5.97 5.99 11.29
N SER A 148 6.61 6.45 12.37
CA SER A 148 7.83 7.26 12.35
C SER A 148 8.68 7.01 13.59
N ILE A 149 9.98 7.27 13.48
CA ILE A 149 10.93 7.11 14.60
C ILE A 149 11.00 8.44 15.35
N GLU A 150 10.14 8.59 16.35
CA GLU A 150 10.03 9.78 17.19
C GLU A 150 9.93 9.38 18.68
N VAL A 151 10.47 10.22 19.57
CA VAL A 151 10.42 9.96 21.02
C VAL A 151 8.96 9.86 21.46
N GLY A 152 8.62 8.78 22.15
CA GLY A 152 7.28 8.52 22.68
C GLY A 152 6.45 7.53 21.84
N LYS A 153 6.82 7.29 20.57
CA LYS A 153 6.18 6.27 19.73
C LYS A 153 6.67 4.86 20.06
N ALA A 154 5.89 3.86 19.67
CA ALA A 154 6.26 2.47 19.74
C ALA A 154 7.54 2.22 18.93
N ALA A 155 8.39 1.33 19.43
CA ALA A 155 9.62 0.92 18.75
C ALA A 155 9.30 -0.11 17.64
N ASP A 156 8.60 0.37 16.60
CA ASP A 156 8.26 -0.35 15.38
C ASP A 156 9.24 0.07 14.27
N PHE A 157 10.19 -0.80 13.95
CA PHE A 157 11.18 -0.50 12.92
C PHE A 157 11.79 -1.79 12.35
N CYS A 158 12.44 -1.64 11.20
CA CYS A 158 13.24 -2.71 10.60
C CYS A 158 14.64 -2.20 10.27
N ALA A 159 15.60 -3.12 10.22
CA ALA A 159 16.94 -2.89 9.70
C ALA A 159 17.06 -3.52 8.31
N VAL A 160 17.69 -2.78 7.38
CA VAL A 160 17.90 -3.21 5.99
C VAL A 160 19.40 -3.23 5.71
N ASN A 161 19.92 -4.37 5.27
CA ASN A 161 21.31 -4.54 4.89
C ASN A 161 21.56 -3.97 3.49
N LEU A 162 22.23 -2.82 3.41
CA LEU A 162 22.59 -2.20 2.14
C LEU A 162 24.02 -2.55 1.67
N ASP A 163 24.76 -3.37 2.43
CA ASP A 163 26.10 -3.83 2.08
C ASP A 163 26.06 -5.10 1.20
N GLU A 164 25.26 -5.03 0.14
CA GLU A 164 25.11 -6.08 -0.87
C GLU A 164 25.33 -5.50 -2.27
N PRO A 165 25.82 -6.29 -3.25
CA PRO A 165 26.12 -5.81 -4.60
C PRO A 165 24.98 -5.03 -5.28
N GLU A 166 23.74 -5.41 -4.99
CA GLU A 166 22.50 -4.83 -5.54
C GLU A 166 22.28 -3.37 -5.10
N THR A 167 22.83 -2.96 -3.96
CA THR A 167 22.60 -1.63 -3.37
C THR A 167 23.85 -0.75 -3.28
N GLN A 168 25.01 -1.25 -3.70
CA GLN A 168 26.28 -0.50 -3.68
C GLN A 168 26.62 0.13 -5.05
N PRO A 169 27.19 1.35 -5.08
CA PRO A 169 27.40 2.27 -3.96
C PRO A 169 26.10 2.97 -3.51
N VAL A 170 25.98 3.26 -2.22
CA VAL A 170 24.84 4.02 -1.67
C VAL A 170 25.10 5.53 -1.76
N HIS A 171 24.53 6.20 -2.76
CA HIS A 171 24.59 7.66 -2.87
C HIS A 171 23.50 8.38 -2.07
N HIS A 172 22.28 7.81 -2.03
CA HIS A 172 21.14 8.38 -1.32
C HIS A 172 20.29 7.27 -0.73
N VAL A 173 20.33 7.11 0.60
CA VAL A 173 19.77 5.95 1.32
C VAL A 173 18.28 5.74 1.01
N ILE A 174 17.45 6.80 1.05
CA ILE A 174 16.01 6.68 0.78
C ILE A 174 15.75 6.25 -0.68
N SER A 175 16.58 6.74 -1.61
CA SER A 175 16.47 6.37 -3.03
C SER A 175 16.82 4.90 -3.20
N THR A 176 17.92 4.46 -2.59
CA THR A 176 18.33 3.05 -2.56
C THR A 176 17.25 2.15 -1.97
N LEU A 177 16.62 2.54 -0.86
CA LEU A 177 15.56 1.76 -0.21
C LEU A 177 14.34 1.53 -1.12
N VAL A 178 13.91 2.55 -1.86
CA VAL A 178 12.70 2.47 -2.70
C VAL A 178 12.99 1.87 -4.08
N TYR A 179 14.10 2.24 -4.70
CA TYR A 179 14.34 1.89 -6.12
C TYR A 179 15.23 0.68 -6.32
N ALA A 180 16.15 0.39 -5.39
CA ALA A 180 17.14 -0.68 -5.56
C ALA A 180 16.90 -1.86 -4.61
N ALA A 181 16.70 -1.59 -3.32
CA ALA A 181 16.61 -2.60 -2.29
C ALA A 181 15.43 -3.58 -2.51
N ALA A 182 15.52 -4.74 -1.87
CA ALA A 182 14.49 -5.77 -1.90
C ALA A 182 14.18 -6.31 -0.50
N ARG A 183 13.01 -6.92 -0.31
CA ARG A 183 12.58 -7.46 1.01
C ARG A 183 13.56 -8.44 1.65
N HIS A 184 14.36 -9.15 0.86
CA HIS A 184 15.34 -10.11 1.38
C HIS A 184 16.56 -9.43 2.02
N GLN A 185 16.70 -8.12 1.89
CA GLN A 185 17.73 -7.34 2.58
C GLN A 185 17.27 -6.91 3.98
N VAL A 186 16.00 -7.11 4.34
CA VAL A 186 15.54 -6.88 5.72
C VAL A 186 16.22 -7.92 6.63
N SER A 187 17.03 -7.45 7.57
CA SER A 187 17.81 -8.30 8.49
C SER A 187 17.08 -8.52 9.81
N ASP A 188 16.47 -7.47 10.35
CA ASP A 188 15.89 -7.48 11.69
C ASP A 188 14.62 -6.62 11.74
N VAL A 189 13.67 -7.00 12.58
CA VAL A 189 12.36 -6.32 12.73
C VAL A 189 11.96 -6.31 14.20
N TRP A 190 11.48 -5.16 14.66
CA TRP A 190 10.91 -4.96 15.99
C TRP A 190 9.50 -4.41 15.88
N VAL A 191 8.63 -4.87 16.79
CA VAL A 191 7.28 -4.34 17.00
C VAL A 191 7.10 -4.09 18.49
N ALA A 192 6.75 -2.86 18.87
CA ALA A 192 6.71 -2.38 20.25
C ALA A 192 7.97 -2.74 21.04
N GLY A 193 9.14 -2.69 20.39
CA GLY A 193 10.44 -3.03 20.97
C GLY A 193 10.71 -4.54 21.12
N ARG A 194 9.77 -5.42 20.79
CA ARG A 194 9.98 -6.86 20.73
C ARG A 194 10.54 -7.25 19.37
N GLN A 195 11.71 -7.87 19.34
CA GLN A 195 12.31 -8.38 18.10
C GLN A 195 11.51 -9.58 17.58
N LEU A 196 11.00 -9.49 16.34
CA LEU A 196 10.23 -10.53 15.66
C LEU A 196 11.03 -11.22 14.55
N LEU A 197 12.04 -10.54 14.01
CA LEU A 197 13.02 -11.07 13.05
C LEU A 197 14.43 -10.73 13.56
N ALA A 198 15.31 -11.73 13.64
CA ALA A 198 16.70 -11.54 14.03
C ALA A 198 17.64 -12.22 13.04
N GLN A 199 18.51 -11.45 12.38
CA GLN A 199 19.36 -11.93 11.27
C GLN A 199 18.60 -12.84 10.29
N ARG A 200 17.46 -12.36 9.79
CA ARG A 200 16.56 -13.04 8.83
C ARG A 200 15.87 -14.30 9.36
N ARG A 201 15.95 -14.58 10.66
CA ARG A 201 15.25 -15.72 11.29
C ARG A 201 14.02 -15.24 12.07
N LEU A 202 12.87 -15.85 11.80
CA LEU A 202 11.62 -15.58 12.53
C LEU A 202 11.76 -16.02 13.99
N GLN A 203 11.35 -15.16 14.92
CA GLN A 203 11.50 -15.41 16.36
C GLN A 203 10.24 -16.01 17.01
N THR A 204 9.09 -15.91 16.34
CA THR A 204 7.78 -16.29 16.90
C THR A 204 7.01 -17.27 16.03
N LEU A 205 7.58 -17.68 14.89
CA LEU A 205 6.93 -18.53 13.89
C LEU A 205 7.90 -19.60 13.43
N ASP A 206 7.40 -20.82 13.24
CA ASP A 206 8.15 -21.94 12.64
C ASP A 206 7.90 -21.96 11.12
N GLU A 207 8.95 -21.65 10.36
CA GLU A 207 8.88 -21.59 8.90
C GLU A 207 8.60 -22.97 8.27
N ALA A 208 9.10 -24.05 8.86
CA ALA A 208 8.87 -25.40 8.37
C ALA A 208 7.41 -25.82 8.60
N ASP A 209 6.84 -25.54 9.77
CA ASP A 209 5.41 -25.76 10.04
C ASP A 209 4.52 -24.96 9.07
N ILE A 210 4.83 -23.69 8.85
CA ILE A 210 4.08 -22.84 7.92
C ILE A 210 4.08 -23.44 6.51
N LYS A 211 5.24 -23.85 6.00
CA LYS A 211 5.36 -24.47 4.67
C LYS A 211 4.57 -25.77 4.59
N GLN A 212 4.63 -26.62 5.62
CA GLN A 212 3.90 -27.88 5.67
C GLN A 212 2.38 -27.67 5.68
N ARG A 213 1.90 -26.70 6.46
CA ARG A 213 0.48 -26.34 6.52
C ARG A 213 -0.02 -25.76 5.21
N ALA A 214 0.78 -24.91 4.56
CA ALA A 214 0.46 -24.38 3.23
C ALA A 214 0.35 -25.51 2.19
N ALA A 215 1.28 -26.47 2.18
CA ALA A 215 1.22 -27.64 1.31
C ALA A 215 -0.04 -28.48 1.56
N THR A 216 -0.41 -28.68 2.84
CA THR A 216 -1.64 -29.41 3.21
C THR A 216 -2.89 -28.73 2.67
N TRP A 217 -2.98 -27.39 2.76
CA TRP A 217 -4.10 -26.64 2.19
C TRP A 217 -4.12 -26.68 0.67
N SER A 218 -2.96 -26.64 0.02
CA SER A 218 -2.85 -26.80 -1.44
C SER A 218 -3.47 -28.13 -1.91
N GLU A 219 -3.13 -29.24 -1.25
CA GLU A 219 -3.70 -30.56 -1.58
C GLU A 219 -5.22 -30.62 -1.38
N ARG A 220 -5.75 -29.94 -0.35
CA ARG A 220 -7.20 -29.86 -0.14
C ARG A 220 -7.87 -29.06 -1.25
N LEU A 221 -7.33 -27.90 -1.61
CA LEU A 221 -7.91 -27.03 -2.63
C LEU A 221 -7.94 -27.69 -4.02
N LYS A 222 -6.94 -28.52 -4.34
CA LYS A 222 -6.93 -29.31 -5.59
C LYS A 222 -8.13 -30.25 -5.72
N GLN A 223 -8.78 -30.64 -4.64
CA GLN A 223 -9.97 -31.49 -4.67
C GLN A 223 -11.24 -30.73 -5.11
N TRP A 224 -11.19 -29.40 -5.16
CA TRP A 224 -12.30 -28.51 -5.52
C TRP A 224 -12.09 -27.81 -6.88
N ALA A 225 -10.96 -28.07 -7.53
CA ALA A 225 -10.61 -27.56 -8.86
C ALA A 225 -10.94 -28.62 -9.92
#